data_AF-A0A9W9PJH0-F1
#
_entry.id   AF-A0A9W9PJH0-F1
#
_cell.length_a   1.000
_cell.length_b   1.000
_cell.length_c   1.000
_cell.angle_alpha   90.00
_cell.angle_beta   90.00
_cell.angle_gamma   90.00
#
_symmetry.space_group_name_H-M   'P 1'
#
loop_
_entity.id
_entity.type
_entity.pdbx_description
1 polymer ?
#
loop_
_entity_poly.entity_id
_entity_poly.type
_entity_poly.pdbx_seq_one_letter_code
_entity_poly.pdbx_strand_id
1 'polypeptide(L)'
;MRSGNNYPSLVARGLNAKLTDLTVSGATLLNIITEPQTAPSGNCTFPPQILSLPEDVNYVFVTGGGNDMRYIGNMIDDAWNASDIPRFDLGPPPVLGSIPPEQLAQRMGEALDAIHQKAPNARVFFVEYLALLGPATKPGVHISFNQERIDHHSRVALELRNAYALAAEPRSAWCERVPIHDLSADHVLGTDDPWVEGFSMEALRRGNPCHPNLAGMKGVAGILLSRVKEAVATRP
;
A
#
# COMPACT_ATOMS: atom_id res chain seq x y z
N MET A 1 -4.74 3.93 -12.45
CA MET A 1 -6.17 3.56 -12.45
C MET A 1 -6.66 3.51 -11.01
N ARG A 2 -7.90 3.92 -10.73
CA ARG A 2 -8.54 3.80 -9.41
C ARG A 2 -9.66 2.77 -9.49
N SER A 3 -9.77 1.87 -8.52
CA SER A 3 -10.85 0.89 -8.46
C SER A 3 -11.98 1.40 -7.56
N GLY A 4 -13.24 1.30 -8.02
CA GLY A 4 -14.41 1.59 -7.19
C GLY A 4 -14.65 0.58 -6.05
N ASN A 5 -13.80 -0.45 -5.95
CA ASN A 5 -13.81 -1.49 -4.92
C ASN A 5 -12.48 -1.59 -4.17
N ASN A 6 -11.68 -0.52 -4.15
CA ASN A 6 -10.56 -0.42 -3.21
C ASN A 6 -11.07 -0.28 -1.76
N TYR A 7 -10.19 -0.52 -0.78
CA TYR A 7 -10.59 -0.47 0.63
C TYR A 7 -11.18 0.89 1.06
N PRO A 8 -10.70 2.08 0.59
CA PRO A 8 -11.33 3.35 0.95
C PRO A 8 -12.78 3.45 0.48
N SER A 9 -13.08 2.99 -0.74
CA SER A 9 -14.45 2.94 -1.28
C SER A 9 -15.36 2.04 -0.45
N LEU A 10 -14.84 0.91 0.00
CA LEU A 10 -15.58 -0.03 0.85
C LEU A 10 -15.84 0.53 2.25
N VAL A 11 -14.83 1.17 2.86
CA VAL A 11 -14.98 1.84 4.16
C VAL A 11 -15.99 2.98 4.08
N ALA A 12 -15.88 3.85 3.05
CA ALA A 12 -16.80 4.96 2.88
C ALA A 12 -18.25 4.50 2.72
N ARG A 13 -18.51 3.42 1.96
CA ARG A 13 -19.83 2.80 1.87
C ARG A 13 -20.30 2.26 3.22
N GLY A 14 -19.43 1.58 3.97
CA GLY A 14 -19.75 1.03 5.29
C GLY A 14 -20.05 2.09 6.36
N LEU A 15 -19.52 3.30 6.21
CA LEU A 15 -19.77 4.45 7.09
C LEU A 15 -20.88 5.38 6.58
N ASN A 16 -21.41 5.16 5.38
CA ASN A 16 -22.23 6.14 4.66
C ASN A 16 -21.56 7.53 4.58
N ALA A 17 -20.26 7.54 4.31
CA ALA A 17 -19.42 8.74 4.30
C ALA A 17 -19.12 9.21 2.87
N LYS A 18 -18.79 10.50 2.72
CA LYS A 18 -18.24 11.05 1.47
C LYS A 18 -16.77 10.66 1.36
N LEU A 19 -16.37 10.12 0.21
CA LEU A 19 -14.98 9.77 -0.10
C LEU A 19 -14.35 10.76 -1.07
N THR A 20 -13.19 11.29 -0.70
CA THR A 20 -12.24 11.93 -1.62
C THR A 20 -11.08 10.96 -1.84
N ASP A 21 -11.12 10.20 -2.93
CA ASP A 21 -10.05 9.24 -3.26
C ASP A 21 -8.99 9.93 -4.13
N LEU A 22 -7.83 10.19 -3.52
CA LEU A 22 -6.68 10.85 -4.16
C LEU A 22 -5.62 9.86 -4.64
N THR A 23 -5.81 8.56 -4.42
CA THR A 23 -4.79 7.54 -4.66
C THR A 23 -4.41 7.46 -6.13
N VAL A 24 -3.13 7.27 -6.42
CA VAL A 24 -2.65 7.05 -7.79
C VAL A 24 -1.67 5.88 -7.78
N SER A 25 -1.91 4.90 -8.66
CA SER A 25 -1.04 3.72 -8.79
C SER A 25 0.40 4.13 -9.02
N GLY A 26 1.33 3.59 -8.24
CA GLY A 26 2.76 3.90 -8.33
C GLY A 26 3.20 5.16 -7.56
N ALA A 27 2.31 5.79 -6.79
CA ALA A 27 2.66 6.99 -6.02
C ALA A 27 3.78 6.72 -5.01
N THR A 28 4.74 7.62 -4.97
CA THR A 28 5.81 7.70 -3.96
C THR A 28 5.39 8.65 -2.84
N LEU A 29 6.14 8.70 -1.74
CA LEU A 29 5.89 9.67 -0.67
C LEU A 29 5.99 11.11 -1.20
N LEU A 30 6.92 11.39 -2.12
CA LEU A 30 7.03 12.71 -2.76
C LEU A 30 5.79 13.04 -3.61
N ASN A 31 5.19 12.06 -4.28
CA ASN A 31 3.94 12.28 -5.01
C ASN A 31 2.75 12.62 -4.10
N ILE A 32 2.82 12.24 -2.82
CA ILE A 32 1.81 12.63 -1.84
C ILE A 32 1.96 14.12 -1.50
N ILE A 33 3.18 14.63 -1.32
CA ILE A 33 3.40 15.94 -0.70
C ILE A 33 3.90 17.05 -1.64
N THR A 34 4.79 16.78 -2.59
CA THR A 34 5.57 17.83 -3.27
C THR A 34 5.64 17.68 -4.78
N GLU A 35 5.65 16.46 -5.29
CA GLU A 35 5.88 16.21 -6.72
C GLU A 35 4.59 15.81 -7.46
N PRO A 36 4.36 16.33 -8.67
CA PRO A 36 3.30 15.80 -9.51
C PRO A 36 3.63 14.36 -9.94
N GLN A 37 2.60 13.58 -10.22
CA GLN A 37 2.73 12.20 -10.65
C GLN A 37 2.13 12.01 -12.04
N THR A 38 2.95 11.59 -13.00
CA THR A 38 2.45 11.09 -14.28
C THR A 38 2.02 9.63 -14.11
N ALA A 39 0.77 9.33 -14.49
CA ALA A 39 0.23 7.99 -14.46
C ALA A 39 1.10 7.04 -15.30
N PRO A 40 1.22 5.75 -14.93
CA PRO A 40 2.02 4.78 -15.70
C PRO A 40 1.64 4.70 -17.19
N SER A 41 0.39 4.99 -17.54
CA SER A 41 -0.08 5.04 -18.93
C SER A 41 0.42 6.27 -19.72
N GLY A 42 1.15 7.22 -19.12
CA GLY A 42 1.62 8.46 -19.74
C GLY A 42 0.55 9.52 -20.02
N ASN A 43 -0.73 9.14 -20.02
CA ASN A 43 -1.83 9.98 -20.51
C ASN A 43 -2.35 11.05 -19.52
N CYS A 44 -1.85 11.09 -18.29
CA CYS A 44 -2.37 12.00 -17.28
C CYS A 44 -1.31 12.31 -16.22
N THR A 45 -1.18 13.58 -15.83
CA THR A 45 -0.36 14.04 -14.71
C THR A 45 -1.25 14.59 -13.62
N PHE A 46 -1.12 14.05 -12.42
CA PHE A 46 -1.81 14.49 -11.22
C PHE A 46 -0.91 15.45 -10.43
N PRO A 47 -1.44 16.53 -9.84
CA PRO A 47 -0.69 17.33 -8.88
C PRO A 47 -0.37 16.51 -7.61
N PRO A 48 0.52 16.99 -6.73
CA PRO A 48 0.74 16.37 -5.43
C PRO A 48 -0.58 16.15 -4.70
N GLN A 49 -0.79 14.94 -4.17
CA GLN A 49 -2.11 14.53 -3.64
C GLN A 49 -2.60 15.46 -2.53
N ILE A 50 -1.70 15.95 -1.68
CA ILE A 50 -2.00 16.85 -0.56
C ILE A 50 -2.71 18.14 -0.99
N LEU A 51 -2.51 18.62 -2.22
CA LEU A 51 -3.18 19.83 -2.71
C LEU A 51 -4.69 19.65 -2.85
N SER A 52 -5.15 18.41 -3.02
CA SER A 52 -6.57 18.06 -3.12
C SER A 52 -7.14 17.46 -1.84
N LEU A 53 -6.35 17.39 -0.76
CA LEU A 53 -6.81 16.93 0.56
C LEU A 53 -7.71 18.01 1.19
N PRO A 54 -9.01 17.73 1.46
CA PRO A 54 -9.87 18.69 2.14
C PRO A 54 -9.41 18.89 3.59
N GLU A 55 -9.53 20.11 4.10
CA GLU A 55 -9.05 20.48 5.44
C GLU A 55 -10.00 20.02 6.55
N ASP A 56 -11.27 19.78 6.22
CA ASP A 56 -12.36 19.39 7.12
C ASP A 56 -12.59 17.86 7.19
N VAL A 57 -11.68 17.06 6.63
CA VAL A 57 -11.80 15.59 6.69
C VAL A 57 -11.68 15.07 8.13
N ASN A 58 -12.50 14.08 8.47
CA ASN A 58 -12.45 13.46 9.81
C ASN A 58 -11.41 12.34 9.90
N TYR A 59 -11.20 11.62 8.78
CA TYR A 59 -10.34 10.44 8.70
C TYR A 59 -9.52 10.48 7.42
N VAL A 60 -8.23 10.16 7.53
CA VAL A 60 -7.33 9.99 6.39
C VAL A 60 -6.77 8.58 6.44
N PHE A 61 -6.95 7.80 5.38
CA PHE A 61 -6.24 6.53 5.18
C PHE A 61 -5.06 6.78 4.25
N VAL A 62 -3.87 6.40 4.66
CA VAL A 62 -2.67 6.56 3.84
C VAL A 62 -1.84 5.28 3.85
N THR A 63 -1.50 4.80 2.65
CA THR A 63 -0.54 3.72 2.40
C THR A 63 0.51 4.29 1.44
N GLY A 64 1.79 4.23 1.81
CA GLY A 64 2.88 4.82 1.03
C GLY A 64 4.23 4.14 1.28
N GLY A 65 5.28 4.54 0.57
CA GLY A 65 6.65 4.07 0.79
C GLY A 65 7.07 2.78 0.08
N GLY A 66 6.13 1.94 -0.33
CA GLY A 66 6.44 0.72 -1.09
C GLY A 66 7.09 1.03 -2.45
N ASN A 67 6.64 2.08 -3.13
CA ASN A 67 7.22 2.51 -4.40
C ASN A 67 8.58 3.22 -4.21
N ASP A 68 8.79 3.92 -3.09
CA ASP A 68 10.07 4.53 -2.73
C ASP A 68 11.20 3.49 -2.58
N MET A 69 10.86 2.24 -2.25
CA MET A 69 11.80 1.10 -2.20
C MET A 69 11.69 0.14 -3.38
N ARG A 70 10.81 0.42 -4.35
CA ARG A 70 10.42 -0.52 -5.41
C ARG A 70 10.02 -1.91 -4.90
N TYR A 71 9.34 -1.98 -3.75
CA TYR A 71 9.01 -3.24 -3.08
C TYR A 71 8.27 -4.23 -4.00
N ILE A 72 7.07 -3.90 -4.44
CA ILE A 72 6.28 -4.77 -5.33
C ILE A 72 6.86 -4.79 -6.75
N GLY A 73 7.47 -3.69 -7.21
CA GLY A 73 8.11 -3.63 -8.53
C GLY A 73 9.24 -4.65 -8.69
N ASN A 74 10.15 -4.72 -7.72
CA ASN A 74 11.26 -5.70 -7.73
C ASN A 74 10.74 -7.13 -7.62
N MET A 75 9.67 -7.36 -6.87
CA MET A 75 9.06 -8.68 -6.77
C MET A 75 8.42 -9.14 -8.08
N ILE A 76 7.72 -8.24 -8.76
CA ILE A 76 7.19 -8.48 -10.11
C ILE A 76 8.36 -8.78 -11.06
N ASP A 77 9.44 -8.01 -11.03
CA ASP A 77 10.60 -8.23 -11.88
C ASP A 77 11.24 -9.61 -11.69
N ASP A 78 11.43 -10.04 -10.44
CA ASP A 78 11.95 -11.37 -10.14
C ASP A 78 11.00 -12.48 -10.57
N ALA A 79 9.69 -12.31 -10.32
CA ALA A 79 8.69 -13.31 -10.66
C ALA A 79 8.57 -13.47 -12.17
N TRP A 80 8.70 -12.36 -12.90
CA TRP A 80 8.73 -12.36 -14.35
C TRP A 80 10.00 -13.03 -14.88
N ASN A 81 11.17 -12.67 -14.35
CA ASN A 81 12.46 -13.25 -14.74
C ASN A 81 12.54 -14.76 -14.48
N ALA A 82 11.83 -15.25 -13.46
CA ALA A 82 11.74 -16.66 -13.13
C ALA A 82 10.53 -17.37 -13.79
N SER A 83 9.84 -16.75 -14.74
CA SER A 83 8.67 -17.31 -15.43
C SER A 83 8.87 -17.44 -16.93
N ASP A 84 8.04 -18.27 -17.58
CA ASP A 84 7.96 -18.37 -19.04
C ASP A 84 7.08 -17.30 -19.69
N ILE A 85 6.62 -16.29 -18.92
CA ILE A 85 5.77 -15.22 -19.44
C ILE A 85 6.64 -14.26 -20.29
N PRO A 86 6.33 -14.03 -21.57
CA PRO A 86 7.07 -13.07 -22.39
C PRO A 86 7.02 -11.67 -21.77
N ARG A 87 8.17 -11.00 -21.67
CA ARG A 87 8.23 -9.59 -21.26
C ARG A 87 7.62 -8.72 -22.35
N PHE A 88 6.77 -7.79 -21.94
CA PHE A 88 6.26 -6.71 -22.77
C PHE A 88 6.45 -5.40 -22.02
N ASP A 89 6.60 -4.30 -22.78
CA ASP A 89 6.82 -2.98 -22.20
C ASP A 89 5.57 -2.53 -21.42
N LEU A 90 5.74 -2.36 -20.11
CA LEU A 90 4.71 -1.81 -19.22
C LEU A 90 4.93 -0.32 -18.93
N GLY A 91 5.87 0.31 -19.64
CA GLY A 91 6.35 1.67 -19.37
C GLY A 91 7.58 1.67 -18.46
N PRO A 92 8.26 2.83 -18.35
CA PRO A 92 9.45 2.95 -17.51
C PRO A 92 9.06 2.66 -16.06
N PRO A 93 9.86 1.87 -15.33
CA PRO A 93 9.57 1.67 -13.92
C PRO A 93 9.79 3.00 -13.18
N PRO A 94 9.12 3.23 -12.03
CA PRO A 94 9.36 4.42 -11.24
C PRO A 94 10.86 4.53 -10.94
N VAL A 95 11.47 5.64 -11.38
CA VAL A 95 12.88 5.93 -11.13
C VAL A 95 12.98 6.47 -9.71
N LEU A 96 13.10 5.56 -8.75
CA LEU A 96 13.65 5.86 -7.44
C LEU A 96 14.65 4.77 -7.09
N GLY A 97 15.86 5.20 -6.70
CA GLY A 97 16.80 4.32 -6.04
C GLY A 97 16.21 3.86 -4.72
N SER A 98 16.49 2.61 -4.34
CA SER A 98 16.14 2.07 -3.02
C SER A 98 16.76 2.93 -1.93
N ILE A 99 15.91 3.66 -1.19
CA ILE A 99 16.34 4.44 -0.02
C ILE A 99 16.49 3.52 1.20
N PRO A 100 17.45 3.78 2.11
CA PRO A 100 17.56 3.04 3.36
C PRO A 100 16.30 3.14 4.24
N PRO A 101 16.01 2.14 5.09
CA PRO A 101 14.83 2.14 5.95
C PRO A 101 14.67 3.37 6.84
N GLU A 102 15.76 3.94 7.36
CA GLU A 102 15.72 5.14 8.19
C GLU A 102 15.30 6.38 7.38
N GLN A 103 15.79 6.50 6.14
CA GLN A 103 15.37 7.56 5.23
C GLN A 103 13.92 7.38 4.82
N LEU A 104 13.46 6.14 4.65
CA LEU A 104 12.06 5.84 4.40
C LEU A 104 11.18 6.28 5.58
N ALA A 105 11.54 5.92 6.80
CA ALA A 105 10.82 6.31 8.01
C ALA A 105 10.74 7.83 8.16
N GLN A 106 11.84 8.53 7.86
CA GLN A 106 11.85 10.00 7.84
C GLN A 106 10.87 10.56 6.81
N ARG A 107 10.92 10.10 5.55
CA ARG A 107 9.99 10.57 4.50
C ARG A 107 8.53 10.25 4.80
N MET A 108 8.27 9.09 5.42
CA MET A 108 6.94 8.73 5.90
C MET A 108 6.47 9.72 6.96
N GLY A 109 7.34 10.06 7.91
CA GLY A 109 7.08 11.06 8.93
C GLY A 109 6.76 12.44 8.34
N GLU A 110 7.56 12.91 7.38
CA GLU A 110 7.33 14.16 6.65
C GLU A 110 5.97 14.17 5.92
N ALA A 111 5.61 13.05 5.28
CA ALA A 111 4.31 12.91 4.64
C ALA A 111 3.15 12.95 5.64
N LEU A 112 3.28 12.26 6.78
CA LEU A 112 2.29 12.26 7.84
C LEU A 112 2.13 13.66 8.47
N ASP A 113 3.22 14.36 8.73
CA ASP A 113 3.20 15.71 9.29
C ASP A 113 2.54 16.70 8.34
N ALA A 114 2.83 16.61 7.04
CA ALA A 114 2.18 17.44 6.03
C ALA A 114 0.67 17.18 5.97
N ILE A 115 0.25 15.91 6.02
CA ILE A 115 -1.17 15.54 6.09
C ILE A 115 -1.82 16.14 7.34
N HIS A 116 -1.20 16.02 8.50
CA HIS A 116 -1.73 16.56 9.75
C HIS A 116 -1.78 18.09 9.73
N GLN A 117 -0.77 18.77 9.16
CA GLN A 117 -0.79 20.21 8.99
C GLN A 117 -1.95 20.68 8.09
N LYS A 118 -2.24 19.93 7.02
CA LYS A 118 -3.34 20.24 6.09
C LYS A 118 -4.71 19.95 6.69
N ALA A 119 -4.84 18.91 7.51
CA ALA A 119 -6.08 18.47 8.14
C ALA A 119 -5.86 18.19 9.65
N PRO A 120 -5.69 19.23 10.48
CA PRO A 120 -5.27 19.08 11.88
C PRO A 120 -6.29 18.37 12.78
N ASN A 121 -7.56 18.35 12.37
CA ASN A 121 -8.65 17.68 13.10
C ASN A 121 -8.87 16.23 12.66
N ALA A 122 -8.15 15.77 11.63
CA ALA A 122 -8.30 14.42 11.10
C ALA A 122 -7.55 13.40 11.97
N ARG A 123 -8.19 12.25 12.21
CA ARG A 123 -7.46 11.05 12.67
C ARG A 123 -6.84 10.39 11.44
N VAL A 124 -5.53 10.21 11.45
CA VAL A 124 -4.79 9.55 10.36
C VAL A 124 -4.65 8.07 10.69
N PHE A 125 -5.05 7.21 9.77
CA PHE A 125 -4.78 5.78 9.80
C PHE A 125 -3.66 5.50 8.79
N PHE A 126 -2.48 5.19 9.31
CA PHE A 126 -1.31 4.83 8.51
C PHE A 126 -1.35 3.32 8.25
N VAL A 127 -1.83 2.97 7.06
CA VAL A 127 -2.24 1.61 6.71
C VAL A 127 -1.10 0.88 6.03
N GLU A 128 -0.59 -0.17 6.67
CA GLU A 128 0.46 -1.02 6.10
C GLU A 128 0.01 -1.82 4.88
N TYR A 129 0.98 -2.38 4.16
CA TYR A 129 0.73 -3.32 3.07
C TYR A 129 0.29 -4.68 3.62
N LEU A 130 -0.49 -5.41 2.82
CA LEU A 130 -0.83 -6.81 3.07
C LEU A 130 0.42 -7.69 3.04
N ALA A 131 0.42 -8.77 3.82
CA ALA A 131 1.41 -9.83 3.68
C ALA A 131 1.16 -10.55 2.35
N LEU A 132 2.16 -10.57 1.48
CA LEU A 132 2.08 -11.30 0.22
C LEU A 132 2.66 -12.71 0.35
N LEU A 133 3.81 -12.80 1.00
CA LEU A 133 4.59 -14.02 1.20
C LEU A 133 4.50 -14.43 2.66
N GLY A 134 4.45 -15.74 2.92
CA GLY A 134 4.49 -16.30 4.26
C GLY A 134 4.74 -17.81 4.24
N PRO A 135 4.61 -18.51 5.38
CA PRO A 135 4.94 -19.94 5.49
C PRO A 135 4.19 -20.86 4.52
N ALA A 136 2.99 -20.47 4.07
CA ALA A 136 2.20 -21.22 3.08
C ALA A 136 2.70 -21.01 1.63
N THR A 137 3.53 -19.99 1.37
CA THR A 137 4.01 -19.67 0.03
C THR A 137 5.09 -20.65 -0.40
N LYS A 138 4.86 -21.36 -1.51
CA LYS A 138 5.78 -22.37 -2.05
C LYS A 138 6.48 -21.81 -3.30
N PRO A 139 7.83 -21.80 -3.36
CA PRO A 139 8.56 -21.34 -4.52
C PRO A 139 8.28 -22.23 -5.73
N GLY A 140 8.20 -21.62 -6.92
CA GLY A 140 7.88 -22.29 -8.18
C GLY A 140 6.42 -22.77 -8.32
N VAL A 141 5.59 -22.61 -7.27
CA VAL A 141 4.18 -23.04 -7.27
C VAL A 141 3.25 -21.84 -7.12
N HIS A 142 3.41 -21.09 -6.02
CA HIS A 142 2.57 -19.91 -5.73
C HIS A 142 3.20 -18.61 -6.25
N ILE A 143 4.52 -18.62 -6.44
CA ILE A 143 5.31 -17.53 -7.00
C ILE A 143 6.47 -18.13 -7.79
N SER A 144 6.83 -17.55 -8.95
CA SER A 144 7.74 -18.19 -9.90
C SER A 144 9.18 -18.31 -9.39
N PHE A 145 9.63 -17.38 -8.54
CA PHE A 145 11.00 -17.35 -8.05
C PHE A 145 11.27 -18.34 -6.90
N ASN A 146 12.56 -18.56 -6.63
CA ASN A 146 13.04 -19.53 -5.65
C ASN A 146 12.92 -19.03 -4.20
N GLN A 147 13.28 -19.91 -3.24
CA GLN A 147 13.22 -19.59 -1.81
C GLN A 147 14.12 -18.42 -1.42
N GLU A 148 15.31 -18.29 -2.02
CA GLU A 148 16.22 -17.17 -1.75
C GLU A 148 15.57 -15.81 -2.04
N ARG A 149 14.81 -15.72 -3.14
CA ARG A 149 14.04 -14.51 -3.47
C ARG A 149 12.84 -14.32 -2.53
N ILE A 150 12.17 -15.38 -2.08
CA ILE A 150 11.14 -15.29 -1.03
C ILE A 150 11.73 -14.67 0.25
N ASP A 151 12.89 -15.16 0.69
CA ASP A 151 13.56 -14.68 1.91
C ASP A 151 14.03 -13.24 1.76
N HIS A 152 14.51 -12.85 0.58
CA HIS A 152 14.85 -11.47 0.26
C HIS A 152 13.63 -10.54 0.37
N HIS A 153 12.53 -10.87 -0.31
CA HIS A 153 11.33 -10.02 -0.28
C HIS A 153 10.66 -9.98 1.09
N SER A 154 10.77 -11.05 1.88
CA SER A 154 10.31 -11.07 3.27
C SER A 154 11.12 -10.12 4.16
N ARG A 155 12.44 -10.00 3.93
CA ARG A 155 13.28 -8.99 4.61
C ARG A 155 12.90 -7.57 4.22
N VAL A 156 12.67 -7.31 2.92
CA VAL A 156 12.21 -5.98 2.47
C VAL A 156 10.84 -5.63 3.08
N ALA A 157 9.93 -6.61 3.21
CA ALA A 157 8.66 -6.41 3.90
C ALA A 157 8.86 -6.04 5.37
N LEU A 158 9.79 -6.72 6.07
CA LEU A 158 10.13 -6.42 7.46
C LEU A 158 10.70 -5.00 7.61
N GLU A 159 11.62 -4.60 6.72
CA GLU A 159 12.19 -3.24 6.69
C GLU A 159 11.09 -2.18 6.49
N LEU A 160 10.14 -2.43 5.58
CA LEU A 160 9.00 -1.56 5.35
C LEU A 160 8.16 -1.38 6.62
N ARG A 161 7.81 -2.47 7.30
CA ARG A 161 7.02 -2.42 8.55
C ARG A 161 7.77 -1.69 9.66
N ASN A 162 9.08 -1.89 9.78
CA ASN A 162 9.89 -1.19 10.76
C ASN A 162 9.87 0.32 10.49
N ALA A 163 9.95 0.75 9.23
CA ALA A 163 9.81 2.16 8.86
C ALA A 163 8.42 2.71 9.20
N TYR A 164 7.34 1.94 8.99
CA TYR A 164 5.99 2.32 9.42
C TYR A 164 5.90 2.53 10.93
N ALA A 165 6.47 1.63 11.73
CA ALA A 165 6.50 1.74 13.19
C ALA A 165 7.26 2.99 13.64
N LEU A 166 8.48 3.20 13.13
CA LEU A 166 9.32 4.35 13.46
C LEU A 166 8.67 5.69 13.09
N ALA A 167 7.99 5.75 11.94
CA ALA A 167 7.30 6.96 11.51
C ALA A 167 6.05 7.25 12.35
N ALA A 168 5.29 6.23 12.75
CA ALA A 168 4.02 6.40 13.47
C ALA A 168 4.20 6.67 14.97
N GLU A 169 5.20 6.07 15.62
CA GLU A 169 5.40 6.14 17.07
C GLU A 169 5.37 7.58 17.64
N PRO A 170 6.18 8.54 17.14
CA PRO A 170 6.17 9.91 17.66
C PRO A 170 4.89 10.69 17.30
N ARG A 171 4.00 10.12 16.47
CA ARG A 171 2.77 10.74 15.95
C ARG A 171 1.50 10.09 16.52
N SER A 172 1.66 9.18 17.49
CA SER A 172 0.57 8.34 18.04
C SER A 172 -0.65 9.10 18.58
N ALA A 173 -0.47 10.38 18.94
CA ALA A 173 -1.56 11.26 19.37
C ALA A 173 -2.65 11.45 18.30
N TRP A 174 -2.28 11.49 17.02
CA TRP A 174 -3.21 11.77 15.91
C TRP A 174 -3.08 10.77 14.74
N CYS A 175 -2.03 9.98 14.72
CA CYS A 175 -1.77 8.93 13.73
C CYS A 175 -1.85 7.54 14.37
N GLU A 176 -2.60 6.64 13.76
CA GLU A 176 -2.69 5.24 14.12
C GLU A 176 -2.07 4.36 13.05
N ARG A 177 -1.02 3.62 13.41
CA ARG A 177 -0.50 2.54 12.56
C ARG A 177 -1.49 1.38 12.54
N VAL A 178 -1.90 0.96 11.36
CA VAL A 178 -2.76 -0.22 11.15
C VAL A 178 -1.88 -1.34 10.58
N PRO A 179 -1.51 -2.35 11.38
CA PRO A 179 -0.53 -3.38 11.01
C PRO A 179 -1.16 -4.47 10.12
N ILE A 180 -1.60 -4.07 8.93
CA ILE A 180 -2.31 -4.95 7.98
C ILE A 180 -1.46 -6.17 7.61
N HIS A 181 -0.13 -6.05 7.55
CA HIS A 181 0.74 -7.18 7.24
C HIS A 181 0.53 -8.32 8.25
N ASP A 182 0.60 -8.02 9.55
CA ASP A 182 0.40 -9.04 10.60
C ASP A 182 -1.03 -9.57 10.58
N LEU A 183 -2.01 -8.69 10.38
CA LEU A 183 -3.43 -9.05 10.35
C LEU A 183 -3.85 -9.85 9.10
N SER A 184 -2.96 -10.01 8.12
CA SER A 184 -3.20 -10.77 6.90
C SER A 184 -2.26 -11.94 6.70
N ALA A 185 -1.48 -12.31 7.72
CA ALA A 185 -0.50 -13.40 7.66
C ALA A 185 -1.13 -14.76 7.30
N ASP A 186 -2.40 -14.98 7.67
CA ASP A 186 -3.16 -16.19 7.35
C ASP A 186 -3.81 -16.16 5.95
N HIS A 187 -3.57 -15.09 5.17
CA HIS A 187 -4.14 -14.85 3.84
C HIS A 187 -3.08 -14.58 2.77
N VAL A 188 -1.85 -15.06 2.99
CA VAL A 188 -0.73 -14.95 2.04
C VAL A 188 -0.93 -15.87 0.82
N LEU A 189 -0.08 -15.70 -0.20
CA LEU A 189 -0.05 -16.62 -1.34
C LEU A 189 0.16 -18.07 -0.88
N GLY A 190 -0.68 -18.97 -1.39
CA GLY A 190 -0.64 -20.40 -1.07
C GLY A 190 -1.58 -20.86 0.04
N THR A 191 -2.31 -19.93 0.66
CA THR A 191 -3.43 -20.25 1.57
C THR A 191 -4.70 -20.56 0.76
N ASP A 192 -5.71 -21.11 1.44
CA ASP A 192 -7.01 -21.44 0.79
C ASP A 192 -7.84 -20.19 0.47
N ASP A 193 -7.62 -19.08 1.18
CA ASP A 193 -8.29 -17.79 0.97
C ASP A 193 -7.24 -16.65 0.91
N PRO A 194 -6.44 -16.57 -0.16
CA PRO A 194 -5.42 -15.54 -0.27
C PRO A 194 -6.07 -14.17 -0.50
N TRP A 195 -5.58 -13.14 0.17
CA TRP A 195 -6.04 -11.75 0.03
C TRP A 195 -5.28 -10.97 -1.06
N VAL A 196 -4.39 -11.65 -1.76
CA VAL A 196 -3.47 -11.09 -2.73
C VAL A 196 -3.46 -11.94 -4.00
N GLU A 197 -3.16 -11.29 -5.12
CA GLU A 197 -2.88 -11.97 -6.38
C GLU A 197 -1.41 -12.36 -6.46
N GLY A 198 -1.15 -13.50 -7.11
CA GLY A 198 0.22 -13.89 -7.48
C GLY A 198 0.72 -13.16 -8.72
N PHE A 199 1.78 -13.70 -9.31
CA PHE A 199 2.27 -13.27 -10.61
C PHE A 199 1.78 -14.24 -11.70
N SER A 200 0.91 -13.77 -12.58
CA SER A 200 0.36 -14.55 -13.69
C SER A 200 -0.01 -13.64 -14.86
N MET A 201 -0.22 -14.23 -16.05
CA MET A 201 -0.69 -13.49 -17.22
C MET A 201 -2.06 -12.83 -16.97
N GLU A 202 -2.92 -13.49 -16.19
CA GLU A 202 -4.21 -12.93 -15.81
C GLU A 202 -4.05 -11.71 -14.89
N ALA A 203 -3.19 -11.80 -13.88
CA ALA A 203 -2.93 -10.68 -12.97
C ALA A 203 -2.28 -9.48 -13.70
N LEU A 204 -1.37 -9.75 -14.64
CA LEU A 204 -0.80 -8.73 -15.52
C LEU A 204 -1.88 -8.03 -16.36
N ARG A 205 -2.80 -8.79 -16.98
CA ARG A 205 -3.91 -8.23 -17.78
C ARG A 205 -4.89 -7.40 -16.94
N ARG A 206 -5.13 -7.81 -15.70
CA ARG A 206 -5.95 -7.07 -14.73
C ARG A 206 -5.21 -5.85 -14.15
N GLY A 207 -3.90 -5.75 -14.35
CA GLY A 207 -3.07 -4.66 -13.84
C GLY A 207 -2.82 -4.73 -12.33
N ASN A 208 -2.93 -5.91 -11.72
CA ASN A 208 -2.76 -6.12 -10.29
C ASN A 208 -1.83 -7.32 -9.92
N PRO A 209 -0.73 -7.60 -10.64
CA PRO A 209 0.20 -8.66 -10.25
C PRO A 209 0.84 -8.35 -8.89
N CYS A 210 0.86 -9.31 -7.96
CA CYS A 210 1.38 -9.11 -6.60
C CYS A 210 0.67 -7.98 -5.81
N HIS A 211 -0.59 -7.69 -6.12
CA HIS A 211 -1.41 -6.69 -5.43
C HIS A 211 -2.60 -7.33 -4.71
N PRO A 212 -3.28 -6.61 -3.80
CA PRO A 212 -4.47 -7.12 -3.14
C PRO A 212 -5.59 -7.44 -4.15
N ASN A 213 -6.26 -8.57 -3.92
CA ASN A 213 -7.47 -8.92 -4.66
C ASN A 213 -8.72 -8.34 -3.95
N LEU A 214 -9.92 -8.66 -4.43
CA LEU A 214 -11.16 -8.16 -3.83
C LEU A 214 -11.37 -8.66 -2.38
N ALA A 215 -10.97 -9.89 -2.07
CA ALA A 215 -11.04 -10.43 -0.71
C ALA A 215 -10.14 -9.62 0.23
N GLY A 216 -8.90 -9.34 -0.18
CA GLY A 216 -7.98 -8.48 0.56
C GLY A 216 -8.51 -7.06 0.76
N MET A 217 -9.07 -6.44 -0.29
CA MET A 217 -9.68 -5.10 -0.16
C MET A 217 -10.85 -5.10 0.84
N LYS A 218 -11.66 -6.17 0.88
CA LYS A 218 -12.74 -6.33 1.87
C LYS A 218 -12.20 -6.57 3.28
N GLY A 219 -11.17 -7.40 3.43
CA GLY A 219 -10.51 -7.68 4.71
C GLY A 219 -9.95 -6.41 5.34
N VAL A 220 -9.14 -5.65 4.59
CA VAL A 220 -8.60 -4.36 5.02
C VAL A 220 -9.71 -3.36 5.36
N ALA A 221 -10.75 -3.28 4.52
CA ALA A 221 -11.89 -2.39 4.79
C ALA A 221 -12.62 -2.76 6.09
N GLY A 222 -12.82 -4.06 6.36
CA GLY A 222 -13.42 -4.54 7.60
C GLY A 222 -12.60 -4.15 8.83
N ILE A 223 -11.28 -4.33 8.77
CA ILE A 223 -10.36 -3.92 9.84
C ILE A 223 -10.47 -2.41 10.09
N LEU A 224 -10.38 -1.59 9.04
CA LEU A 224 -10.44 -0.13 9.16
C LEU A 224 -11.81 0.36 9.66
N LEU A 225 -12.90 -0.27 9.25
CA LEU A 225 -14.24 0.05 9.76
C LEU A 225 -14.33 -0.16 11.28
N SER A 226 -13.76 -1.24 11.80
CA SER A 226 -13.70 -1.49 13.24
C SER A 226 -12.88 -0.41 13.95
N ARG A 227 -11.68 -0.09 13.44
CA ARG A 227 -10.82 0.96 14.02
C ARG A 227 -11.48 2.34 14.03
N VAL A 228 -12.18 2.71 12.95
CA VAL A 228 -12.92 3.98 12.90
C VAL A 228 -14.03 4.01 13.95
N LYS A 229 -14.79 2.92 14.11
CA LYS A 229 -15.86 2.85 15.11
C LYS A 229 -15.33 2.94 16.54
N GLU A 230 -14.20 2.30 16.83
CA GLU A 230 -13.50 2.41 18.11
C GLU A 230 -13.03 3.85 18.38
N ALA A 231 -12.44 4.51 17.37
CA ALA A 231 -12.02 5.91 17.47
C ALA A 231 -13.20 6.88 17.70
N VAL A 232 -14.38 6.58 17.16
CA VAL A 232 -15.61 7.35 17.44
C VAL A 232 -16.06 7.14 18.88
N ALA A 233 -16.07 5.89 19.37
CA ALA A 233 -16.55 5.56 20.71
C ALA A 233 -15.67 6.13 21.85
N THR A 234 -14.42 6.45 21.55
CA THR A 234 -13.41 6.93 22.52
C THR A 234 -13.18 8.44 22.47
N ARG A 235 -13.89 9.17 21.60
CA ARG A 235 -13.87 10.64 21.63
C ARG A 235 -14.65 11.12 22.87
N PRO A 236 -14.02 11.91 23.76
CA PRO A 236 -14.69 12.49 24.93
C PRO A 236 -15.78 13.49 24.53
#